data_AF-A0A0G4IVG6-F1
#
_entry.id   AF-A0A0G4IVG6-F1
#
_cell.length_a   1.000
_cell.length_b   1.000
_cell.length_c   1.000
_cell.angle_alpha   90.00
_cell.angle_beta   90.00
_cell.angle_gamma   90.00
#
_symmetry.space_group_name_H-M   'P 1'
#
loop_
_entity.id
_entity.type
_entity.pdbx_description
1 polymer ?
#
loop_
_entity_poly.entity_id
_entity_poly.type
_entity_poly.pdbx_seq_one_letter_code
_entity_poly.pdbx_strand_id
1 'polypeptide(L)'
;MTPSLGAHPASAWYFVVYLVVGEWILLNYLLAATYGAFLADRSAQIAERFRWQSEALGAVFAILDHQRTGTIAERDFCRVMAVARPDLDPDHARVIFGVLDPTSTGTCSHEDWLSSGDFLQVRFRRAVAADDDDVDAAAGWSQMSTISVLQYLSQGAIVVNALVQVVFLCKGTDSFPVIESAAMVVGVVDVLISRRRFRTRTIYVDLCAFVVAALGYVLPPPWRVLRVVVVVRLQHCLPGVARLSAVVTPTLVAIAGLLLCLFYAFAMIGHIAFNGVVTGSLEQRVDAFSVMAHDTAEAWDRNAYYELHFNTFGRSLITLFTVTIGNSWNVITDGYVALTGSLFTGAFFATFYFLNNIAVLNVLTSLVINEFTVGRSTAHGRRWHQHVVDSLRRRPCADPTAWAVTRTIRAEHRFLDRLNDDIHSSVHLDATLRDRLPWRQTSFRPRLPDADPLRPDACSS
;
A
#
# COMPACT_ATOMS: atom_id res chain seq x y z
N MET A 1 -35.01 12.60 18.42
CA MET A 1 -34.89 11.67 19.58
C MET A 1 -35.30 12.33 20.89
N THR A 2 -34.79 13.52 21.22
CA THR A 2 -35.12 14.21 22.48
C THR A 2 -36.60 14.52 22.70
N PRO A 3 -37.41 14.94 21.68
CA PRO A 3 -38.83 15.22 21.92
C PRO A 3 -39.65 13.94 22.15
N SER A 4 -39.34 12.87 21.40
CA SER A 4 -40.03 11.57 21.53
C SER A 4 -39.72 10.87 22.85
N LEU A 5 -38.48 10.98 23.35
CA LEU A 5 -38.08 10.44 24.66
C LEU A 5 -38.80 11.14 25.81
N GLY A 6 -38.99 12.46 25.71
CA GLY A 6 -39.73 13.24 26.70
C GLY A 6 -41.22 12.86 26.76
N ALA A 7 -41.81 12.49 25.62
CA ALA A 7 -43.20 12.04 25.56
C ALA A 7 -43.38 10.60 26.08
N HIS A 8 -42.55 9.67 25.62
CA HIS A 8 -42.59 8.27 26.06
C HIS A 8 -41.17 7.69 26.18
N PRO A 9 -40.73 7.26 27.38
CA PRO A 9 -39.38 6.71 27.56
C PRO A 9 -39.19 5.40 26.78
N ALA A 10 -40.26 4.65 26.51
CA ALA A 10 -40.22 3.44 25.68
C ALA A 10 -39.81 3.71 24.22
N SER A 11 -39.95 4.94 23.71
CA SER A 11 -39.48 5.32 22.37
C SER A 11 -37.95 5.19 22.21
N ALA A 12 -37.20 5.12 23.31
CA ALA A 12 -35.76 4.84 23.30
C ALA A 12 -35.43 3.55 22.54
N TRP A 13 -36.24 2.51 22.68
CA TRP A 13 -36.02 1.22 22.03
C TRP A 13 -35.98 1.32 20.52
N TYR A 14 -36.82 2.17 19.93
CA TYR A 14 -36.79 2.40 18.49
C TYR A 14 -35.43 2.95 18.04
N PHE A 15 -34.89 3.96 18.72
CA PHE A 15 -33.60 4.55 18.36
C PHE A 15 -32.43 3.60 18.61
N VAL A 16 -32.48 2.83 19.71
CA VAL A 16 -31.46 1.81 20.00
C VAL A 16 -31.45 0.75 18.89
N VAL A 17 -32.61 0.21 18.52
CA VAL A 17 -32.72 -0.78 17.44
C VAL A 17 -32.27 -0.18 16.11
N TYR A 18 -32.67 1.06 15.80
CA TYR A 18 -32.24 1.75 14.59
C TYR A 18 -30.72 1.92 14.52
N LEU A 19 -30.06 2.34 15.60
CA LEU A 19 -28.60 2.50 15.63
C LEU A 19 -27.88 1.15 15.56
N VAL A 20 -28.36 0.13 16.27
CA VAL A 20 -27.77 -1.22 16.21
C VAL A 20 -27.89 -1.79 14.81
N VAL A 21 -29.08 -1.75 14.20
CA VAL A 21 -29.29 -2.32 12.87
C VAL A 21 -28.61 -1.47 11.80
N GLY A 22 -28.82 -0.16 11.81
CA GLY A 22 -28.28 0.76 10.80
C GLY A 22 -26.77 0.89 10.87
N GLU A 23 -26.24 1.21 12.04
CA GLU A 23 -24.84 1.60 12.18
C GLU A 23 -23.94 0.40 12.47
N TRP A 24 -24.36 -0.51 13.34
CA TRP A 24 -23.50 -1.64 13.72
C TRP A 24 -23.63 -2.84 12.79
N ILE A 25 -24.82 -3.08 12.21
CA ILE A 25 -25.02 -4.21 11.30
C ILE A 25 -24.84 -3.76 9.85
N LEU A 26 -25.66 -2.82 9.35
CA LEU A 26 -25.68 -2.49 7.92
C LEU A 26 -24.40 -1.80 7.44
N LEU A 27 -23.85 -0.81 8.16
CA LEU A 27 -22.61 -0.15 7.73
C LEU A 27 -21.40 -1.11 7.79
N ASN A 28 -21.30 -1.93 8.83
CA ASN A 28 -20.23 -2.94 8.90
C ASN A 28 -20.41 -4.05 7.85
N TYR A 29 -21.64 -4.43 7.53
CA TYR A 29 -21.93 -5.33 6.42
C TYR A 29 -21.49 -4.72 5.09
N LEU A 30 -21.73 -3.42 4.87
CA LEU A 30 -21.30 -2.73 3.67
C LEU A 30 -19.77 -2.64 3.57
N LEU A 31 -19.08 -2.41 4.69
CA LEU A 31 -17.61 -2.50 4.76
C LEU A 31 -17.12 -3.92 4.41
N ALA A 32 -17.78 -4.96 4.93
CA ALA A 32 -17.43 -6.34 4.63
C ALA A 32 -17.70 -6.70 3.15
N ALA A 33 -18.82 -6.22 2.59
CA ALA A 33 -19.19 -6.45 1.20
C ALA A 33 -18.23 -5.74 0.24
N THR A 34 -17.84 -4.50 0.54
CA THR A 34 -16.82 -3.77 -0.23
C THR A 34 -15.45 -4.42 -0.12
N TYR A 35 -15.06 -4.90 1.07
CA TYR A 35 -13.84 -5.70 1.25
C TYR A 35 -13.87 -7.00 0.42
N GLY A 36 -14.99 -7.73 0.44
CA GLY A 36 -15.17 -8.96 -0.33
C GLY A 36 -15.11 -8.72 -1.84
N ALA A 37 -15.79 -7.69 -2.33
CA ALA A 37 -15.73 -7.30 -3.74
C ALA A 37 -14.32 -6.86 -4.17
N PHE A 38 -13.63 -6.07 -3.33
CA PHE A 38 -12.24 -5.70 -3.54
C PHE A 38 -11.33 -6.92 -3.61
N LEU A 39 -11.50 -7.87 -2.70
CA LEU A 39 -10.68 -9.09 -2.66
C LEU A 39 -10.92 -9.98 -3.88
N ALA A 40 -12.16 -10.10 -4.34
CA ALA A 40 -12.52 -10.85 -5.54
C ALA A 40 -11.95 -10.23 -6.82
N ASP A 41 -12.02 -8.90 -6.97
CA ASP A 41 -11.38 -8.20 -8.08
C ASP A 41 -9.86 -8.34 -8.02
N ARG A 42 -9.29 -8.23 -6.82
CA ARG A 42 -7.86 -8.36 -6.61
C ARG A 42 -7.35 -9.75 -6.97
N SER A 43 -8.02 -10.81 -6.51
CA SER A 43 -7.67 -12.20 -6.83
C SER A 43 -7.85 -12.49 -8.33
N ALA A 44 -8.89 -11.94 -8.97
CA ALA A 44 -9.09 -12.07 -10.41
C ALA A 44 -7.95 -11.46 -11.22
N GLN A 45 -7.54 -10.22 -10.90
CA GLN A 45 -6.40 -9.56 -11.56
C GLN A 45 -5.09 -10.33 -11.37
N ILE A 46 -4.90 -10.94 -10.20
CA ILE A 46 -3.71 -11.74 -9.90
C ILE A 46 -3.74 -13.05 -10.71
N ALA A 47 -4.87 -13.74 -10.71
CA ALA A 47 -5.08 -14.98 -11.47
C ALA A 47 -4.91 -14.76 -12.98
N GLU A 48 -5.38 -13.63 -13.52
CA GLU A 48 -5.18 -13.27 -14.92
C GLU A 48 -3.68 -13.09 -15.25
N ARG A 49 -2.95 -12.35 -14.41
CA ARG A 49 -1.49 -12.19 -14.59
C ARG A 49 -0.75 -13.52 -14.52
N PHE A 50 -1.17 -14.41 -13.64
CA PHE A 50 -0.59 -15.75 -13.57
C PHE A 50 -0.91 -16.60 -14.81
N ARG A 51 -2.13 -16.49 -15.35
CA ARG A 51 -2.47 -17.14 -16.62
C ARG A 51 -1.57 -16.68 -17.75
N TRP A 52 -1.45 -15.37 -17.97
CA TRP A 52 -0.56 -14.81 -18.98
C TRP A 52 0.90 -15.22 -18.79
N GLN A 53 1.37 -15.26 -17.54
CA GLN A 53 2.73 -15.72 -17.24
C GLN A 53 2.92 -17.21 -17.55
N SER A 54 1.95 -18.05 -17.18
CA SER A 54 1.98 -19.49 -17.45
C SER A 54 1.92 -19.80 -18.95
N GLU A 55 1.04 -19.11 -19.68
CA GLU A 55 0.93 -19.23 -21.14
C GLU A 55 2.21 -18.80 -21.85
N ALA A 56 2.81 -17.68 -21.42
CA ALA A 56 4.09 -17.21 -21.97
C ALA A 56 5.22 -18.22 -21.69
N LEU A 57 5.32 -18.73 -20.46
CA LEU A 57 6.33 -19.74 -20.10
C LEU A 57 6.11 -21.05 -20.85
N GLY A 58 4.86 -21.49 -21.03
CA GLY A 58 4.51 -22.66 -21.82
C GLY A 58 4.88 -22.50 -23.30
N ALA A 59 4.64 -21.32 -23.88
CA ALA A 59 5.06 -21.02 -25.25
C ALA A 59 6.59 -21.06 -25.40
N VAL A 60 7.33 -20.51 -24.43
CA VAL A 60 8.80 -20.59 -24.41
C VAL A 60 9.27 -22.03 -24.29
N PHE A 61 8.63 -22.85 -23.44
CA PHE A 61 8.97 -24.26 -23.31
C PHE A 61 8.81 -25.00 -24.64
N ALA A 62 7.69 -24.79 -25.34
CA ALA A 62 7.41 -25.42 -26.62
C ALA A 62 8.43 -25.05 -27.72
N ILE A 63 9.01 -23.84 -27.66
CA ILE A 63 10.05 -23.40 -28.59
C ILE A 63 11.40 -24.09 -28.27
N LEU A 64 11.72 -24.22 -26.98
CA LEU A 64 13.00 -24.80 -26.54
C LEU A 64 13.04 -26.32 -26.71
N ASP A 65 11.92 -26.99 -26.40
CA ASP A 65 11.75 -28.43 -26.58
C ASP A 65 11.40 -28.81 -28.03
N HIS A 66 12.24 -28.36 -28.96
CA HIS A 66 12.11 -28.67 -30.39
C HIS A 66 12.18 -30.19 -30.69
N GLN A 67 12.78 -30.97 -29.79
CA GLN A 67 12.92 -32.43 -29.92
C GLN A 67 11.77 -33.21 -29.28
N ARG A 68 10.83 -32.53 -28.61
CA ARG A 68 9.73 -33.13 -27.84
C ARG A 68 10.21 -34.16 -26.82
N THR A 69 11.34 -33.89 -26.17
CA THR A 69 11.86 -34.72 -25.08
C THR A 69 11.07 -34.54 -23.79
N GLY A 70 10.21 -33.50 -23.71
CA GLY A 70 9.44 -33.16 -22.52
C GLY A 70 10.29 -32.57 -21.40
N THR A 71 11.55 -32.23 -21.70
CA THR A 71 12.55 -31.77 -20.73
C THR A 71 13.47 -30.71 -21.34
N ILE A 72 13.87 -29.73 -20.52
CA ILE A 72 14.82 -28.68 -20.92
C ILE A 72 16.15 -28.90 -20.20
N ALA A 73 17.25 -28.90 -20.95
CA ALA A 73 18.59 -29.01 -20.40
C ALA A 73 19.05 -27.70 -19.71
N GLU A 74 19.88 -27.82 -18.68
CA GLU A 74 20.44 -26.69 -17.92
C GLU A 74 21.08 -25.61 -18.82
N ARG A 75 21.77 -26.04 -19.89
CA ARG A 75 22.45 -25.13 -20.81
C ARG A 75 21.47 -24.19 -21.53
N ASP A 76 20.31 -24.72 -21.95
CA ASP A 76 19.33 -23.95 -22.71
C ASP A 76 18.52 -23.03 -21.78
N PHE A 77 18.25 -23.48 -20.55
CA PHE A 77 17.73 -22.61 -19.49
C PHE A 77 18.65 -21.39 -19.24
N CYS A 78 19.95 -21.61 -19.11
CA CYS A 78 20.91 -20.53 -18.87
C CYS A 78 20.96 -19.52 -20.03
N ARG A 79 20.81 -19.98 -21.28
CA ARG A 79 20.76 -19.10 -22.46
C ARG A 79 19.51 -18.22 -22.46
N VAL A 80 18.36 -18.78 -22.09
CA VAL A 80 17.12 -18.01 -21.98
C VAL A 80 17.24 -16.96 -20.89
N MET A 81 17.80 -17.32 -19.73
CA MET A 81 18.01 -16.39 -18.62
C MET A 81 19.00 -15.28 -18.97
N ALA A 82 20.05 -15.56 -19.75
CA ALA A 82 20.99 -14.54 -20.22
C ALA A 82 20.32 -13.46 -21.09
N VAL A 83 19.27 -13.82 -21.84
CA VAL A 83 18.50 -12.86 -22.65
C VAL A 83 17.40 -12.18 -21.83
N ALA A 84 16.64 -12.95 -21.04
CA ALA A 84 15.50 -12.44 -20.29
C ALA A 84 15.90 -11.57 -19.08
N ARG A 85 17.05 -11.87 -18.47
CA ARG A 85 17.60 -11.20 -17.29
C ARG A 85 19.12 -11.06 -17.46
N PRO A 86 19.59 -10.12 -18.31
CA PRO A 86 21.02 -9.90 -18.54
C PRO A 86 21.76 -9.40 -17.28
N ASP A 87 21.03 -9.02 -16.23
CA ASP A 87 21.55 -8.66 -14.92
C ASP A 87 21.93 -9.88 -14.05
N LEU A 88 21.51 -11.10 -14.41
CA LEU A 88 21.86 -12.32 -13.70
C LEU A 88 23.17 -12.90 -14.23
N ASP A 89 24.13 -13.09 -13.32
CA ASP A 89 25.35 -13.85 -13.62
C ASP A 89 25.01 -15.32 -13.97
N PRO A 90 25.75 -15.97 -14.89
CA PRO A 90 25.46 -17.34 -15.32
C PRO A 90 25.41 -18.34 -14.16
N ASP A 91 26.20 -18.16 -13.11
CA ASP A 91 26.20 -19.05 -11.96
C ASP A 91 24.93 -18.92 -11.10
N HIS A 92 24.32 -17.74 -11.04
CA HIS A 92 23.01 -17.56 -10.39
C HIS A 92 21.87 -18.21 -11.19
N ALA A 93 21.94 -18.20 -12.52
CA ALA A 93 20.98 -18.91 -13.36
C ALA A 93 21.04 -20.43 -13.10
N ARG A 94 22.24 -20.98 -12.92
CA ARG A 94 22.44 -22.39 -12.53
C ARG A 94 21.91 -22.71 -11.13
N VAL A 95 22.02 -21.78 -10.18
CA VAL A 95 21.41 -21.92 -8.85
C VAL A 95 19.89 -22.02 -8.97
N ILE A 96 19.26 -21.13 -9.74
CA ILE A 96 17.82 -21.20 -9.98
C ILE A 96 17.47 -22.56 -10.59
N PHE A 97 18.21 -23.01 -11.61
CA PHE A 97 18.00 -24.31 -12.22
C PHE A 97 18.13 -25.46 -11.22
N GLY A 98 19.12 -25.41 -10.32
CA GLY A 98 19.29 -26.42 -9.27
C GLY A 98 18.15 -26.46 -8.23
N VAL A 99 17.38 -25.38 -8.08
CA VAL A 99 16.14 -25.40 -7.29
C VAL A 99 15.00 -26.04 -8.08
N LEU A 100 14.96 -25.84 -9.40
CA LEU A 100 13.96 -26.43 -10.30
C LEU A 100 14.21 -27.91 -10.57
N ASP A 101 15.44 -28.40 -10.44
CA ASP A 101 15.81 -29.82 -10.57
C ASP A 101 16.30 -30.38 -9.22
N PRO A 102 15.38 -30.65 -8.27
CA PRO A 102 15.74 -31.18 -6.95
C PRO A 102 16.41 -32.55 -7.02
N THR A 103 16.16 -33.30 -8.10
CA THR A 103 16.73 -34.62 -8.37
C THR A 103 18.13 -34.59 -8.98
N SER A 104 18.66 -33.40 -9.35
CA SER A 104 19.96 -33.23 -10.00
C SER A 104 20.13 -34.08 -11.27
N THR A 105 19.06 -34.21 -12.05
CA THR A 105 19.04 -34.95 -13.33
C THR A 105 19.72 -34.18 -14.47
N GLY A 106 19.94 -32.87 -14.31
CA GLY A 106 20.44 -31.97 -15.35
C GLY A 106 19.37 -31.51 -16.34
N THR A 107 18.11 -31.87 -16.08
CA THR A 107 16.95 -31.59 -16.93
C THR A 107 15.77 -31.07 -16.11
N CYS A 108 15.02 -30.13 -16.68
CA CYS A 108 13.85 -29.51 -16.05
C CYS A 108 12.58 -29.96 -16.77
N SER A 109 11.60 -30.50 -16.02
CA SER A 109 10.31 -30.92 -16.57
C SER A 109 9.44 -29.72 -16.94
N HIS A 110 8.33 -29.96 -17.65
CA HIS A 110 7.37 -28.90 -17.96
C HIS A 110 6.74 -28.27 -16.70
N GLU A 111 6.42 -29.08 -15.68
CA GLU A 111 5.83 -28.58 -14.43
C GLU A 111 6.83 -27.72 -13.64
N ASP A 112 8.08 -28.20 -13.54
CA ASP A 112 9.15 -27.45 -12.88
C ASP A 112 9.47 -26.17 -13.65
N TRP A 113 9.44 -26.20 -14.98
CA TRP A 113 9.67 -25.02 -15.81
C TRP A 113 8.61 -23.94 -15.59
N LEU A 114 7.33 -24.28 -15.45
CA LEU A 114 6.29 -23.28 -15.17
C LEU A 114 6.51 -22.60 -13.81
N SER A 115 7.09 -23.32 -12.84
CA SER A 115 7.48 -22.74 -11.55
C SER A 115 8.68 -21.76 -11.64
N SER A 116 9.47 -21.82 -12.72
CA SER A 116 10.58 -20.88 -12.99
C SER A 116 10.15 -19.41 -12.95
N GLY A 117 8.87 -19.15 -13.27
CA GLY A 117 8.26 -17.84 -13.21
C GLY A 117 8.34 -17.14 -11.85
N ASP A 118 8.43 -17.90 -10.75
CA ASP A 118 8.60 -17.35 -9.41
C ASP A 118 9.99 -16.80 -9.17
N PHE A 119 10.98 -17.37 -9.86
CA PHE A 119 12.40 -17.08 -9.70
C PHE A 119 12.83 -15.89 -10.57
N LEU A 120 12.06 -15.57 -11.62
CA LEU A 120 12.27 -14.39 -12.46
C LEU A 120 12.24 -13.05 -11.71
N GLN A 121 11.82 -13.00 -10.45
CA GLN A 121 11.77 -11.79 -9.63
C GLN A 121 12.68 -11.83 -8.40
N VAL A 122 13.50 -12.87 -8.30
CA VAL A 122 14.53 -13.02 -7.26
C VAL A 122 15.76 -12.19 -7.66
N ARG A 123 16.41 -11.59 -6.66
CA ARG A 123 17.69 -10.90 -6.79
C ARG A 123 18.71 -11.56 -5.88
N PHE A 124 19.82 -11.98 -6.46
CA PHE A 124 20.98 -12.46 -5.72
C PHE A 124 21.89 -11.28 -5.38
N ARG A 125 22.34 -11.20 -4.13
CA ARG A 125 23.38 -10.28 -3.69
C ARG A 125 24.47 -11.08 -2.99
N ARG A 126 25.72 -10.66 -3.13
CA ARG A 126 26.80 -11.19 -2.30
C ARG A 126 26.57 -10.65 -0.88
N ALA A 127 26.44 -11.53 0.11
CA ALA A 127 26.41 -11.15 1.52
C ALA A 127 27.78 -10.57 1.86
N VAL A 128 27.88 -9.25 1.81
CA VAL A 128 28.90 -8.54 2.58
C VAL A 128 28.54 -8.81 4.03
N ALA A 129 29.49 -9.30 4.83
CA ALA A 129 29.33 -9.80 6.21
C ALA A 129 28.76 -8.79 7.23
N ALA A 130 27.60 -8.19 6.97
CA ALA A 130 27.03 -7.09 7.73
C ALA A 130 25.50 -6.97 7.62
N ASP A 131 24.80 -8.06 7.27
CA ASP A 131 23.31 -8.10 7.20
C ASP A 131 22.76 -9.28 8.03
N ASP A 132 23.41 -9.54 9.16
CA ASP A 132 22.98 -10.49 10.17
C ASP A 132 22.13 -9.71 11.20
N ASP A 133 20.90 -9.35 10.79
CA ASP A 133 19.90 -8.69 11.64
C ASP A 133 19.30 -9.63 12.72
N ASP A 134 19.84 -10.86 12.85
CA ASP A 134 19.46 -11.86 13.86
C ASP A 134 20.64 -12.30 14.77
N VAL A 135 21.72 -11.52 14.84
CA VAL A 135 22.82 -11.83 15.79
C VAL A 135 22.47 -11.33 17.19
N ASP A 136 21.97 -12.29 17.97
CA ASP A 136 22.21 -12.50 19.39
C ASP A 136 22.46 -11.24 20.24
N ALA A 137 21.42 -10.86 20.99
CA ALA A 137 21.49 -9.96 22.14
C ALA A 137 22.44 -10.42 23.28
N ALA A 138 23.27 -11.45 23.04
CA ALA A 138 24.22 -12.03 23.98
C ALA A 138 25.70 -11.83 23.59
N ALA A 139 26.02 -11.31 22.39
CA ALA A 139 27.40 -11.04 22.00
C ALA A 139 27.85 -9.67 22.55
N GLY A 140 28.76 -9.69 23.51
CA GLY A 140 29.28 -8.50 24.18
C GLY A 140 29.91 -7.47 23.23
N TRP A 141 29.98 -6.23 23.71
CA TRP A 141 30.49 -5.02 23.03
C TRP A 141 31.82 -5.17 22.26
N SER A 142 32.61 -6.21 22.53
CA SER A 142 33.93 -6.45 21.92
C SER A 142 33.89 -7.03 20.51
N GLN A 143 32.75 -7.50 20.01
CA GLN A 143 32.60 -8.07 18.65
C GLN A 143 31.81 -7.19 17.67
N MET A 144 31.34 -6.01 18.08
CA MET A 144 30.62 -5.11 17.18
C MET A 144 31.53 -4.52 16.11
N SER A 145 31.13 -4.66 14.85
CA SER A 145 31.75 -3.91 13.76
C SER A 145 31.60 -2.40 14.01
N THR A 146 32.58 -1.57 13.60
CA THR A 146 32.52 -0.10 13.68
C THR A 146 31.23 0.46 13.08
N ILE A 147 30.74 -0.24 12.06
CA ILE A 147 29.54 0.05 11.28
C ILE A 147 28.25 -0.17 12.12
N SER A 148 28.24 -1.13 13.04
CA SER A 148 27.11 -1.39 13.96
C SER A 148 27.06 -0.35 15.08
N VAL A 149 28.20 0.02 15.65
CA VAL A 149 28.27 1.06 16.69
C VAL A 149 27.74 2.40 16.19
N LEU A 150 28.11 2.78 14.96
CA LEU A 150 27.60 4.00 14.32
C LEU A 150 26.08 3.98 14.12
N GLN A 151 25.46 2.82 13.89
CA GLN A 151 24.00 2.71 13.78
C GLN A 151 23.31 2.99 15.11
N TYR A 152 23.73 2.35 16.19
CA TYR A 152 23.11 2.58 17.50
C TYR A 152 23.28 4.02 17.96
N LEU A 153 24.43 4.64 17.68
CA LEU A 153 24.64 6.07 17.93
C LEU A 153 23.70 6.94 17.10
N SER A 154 23.53 6.64 15.81
CA SER A 154 22.60 7.38 14.94
C SER A 154 21.14 7.24 15.39
N GLN A 155 20.70 6.02 15.72
CA GLN A 155 19.35 5.75 16.22
C GLN A 155 19.09 6.46 17.55
N GLY A 156 20.04 6.40 18.48
CA GLY A 156 19.98 7.15 19.72
C GLY A 156 19.88 8.66 19.48
N ALA A 157 20.65 9.19 18.53
CA ALA A 157 20.61 10.60 18.17
C ALA A 157 19.27 11.03 17.54
N ILE A 158 18.63 10.17 16.73
CA ILE A 158 17.27 10.41 16.21
C ILE A 158 16.26 10.49 17.35
N VAL A 159 16.29 9.54 18.30
CA VAL A 159 15.37 9.50 19.44
C VAL A 159 15.56 10.74 20.32
N VAL A 160 16.81 11.09 20.64
CA VAL A 160 17.13 12.30 21.40
C VAL A 160 16.65 13.55 20.66
N ASN A 161 16.91 13.66 19.36
CA ASN A 161 16.44 14.79 18.56
C ASN A 161 14.91 14.90 18.57
N ALA A 162 14.19 13.79 18.38
CA ALA A 162 12.72 13.76 18.44
C ALA A 162 12.19 14.22 19.80
N LEU A 163 12.76 13.72 20.91
CA LEU A 163 12.39 14.13 22.27
C LEU A 163 12.66 15.62 22.51
N VAL A 164 13.83 16.10 22.06
CA VAL A 164 14.22 17.50 22.16
C VAL A 164 13.21 18.39 21.42
N GLN A 165 12.83 18.05 20.19
CA GLN A 165 11.82 18.82 19.44
C GLN A 165 10.46 18.84 20.14
N VAL A 166 10.00 17.71 20.71
CA VAL A 166 8.73 17.65 21.46
C VAL A 166 8.77 18.52 22.72
N VAL A 167 9.85 18.43 23.50
CA VAL A 167 10.01 19.24 24.73
C VAL A 167 10.06 20.74 24.40
N PHE A 168 10.74 21.12 23.32
CA PHE A 168 10.81 22.51 22.87
C PHE A 168 9.45 23.03 22.41
N LEU A 169 8.68 22.22 21.69
CA LEU A 169 7.33 22.58 21.29
C LEU A 169 6.42 22.81 22.51
N CYS A 170 6.55 21.99 23.56
CA CYS A 170 5.77 22.11 24.78
C CYS A 170 6.18 23.30 25.67
N LYS A 171 7.47 23.65 25.71
CA LYS A 171 7.96 24.74 26.57
C LYS A 171 7.81 26.13 25.94
N GLY A 172 7.60 26.22 24.63
CA GLY A 172 7.32 27.50 23.94
C GLY A 172 8.43 28.55 24.03
N THR A 173 9.61 28.19 24.56
CA THR A 173 10.71 29.11 24.83
C THR A 173 11.67 29.22 23.66
N ASP A 174 12.04 30.45 23.27
CA ASP A 174 13.05 30.84 22.27
C ASP A 174 14.50 30.45 22.65
N SER A 175 14.69 29.37 23.39
CA SER A 175 15.95 29.09 24.07
C SER A 175 16.79 28.05 23.34
N PHE A 176 17.99 28.50 22.96
CA PHE A 176 19.15 27.73 22.49
C PHE A 176 19.18 27.35 20.99
N PRO A 177 19.40 28.33 20.08
CA PRO A 177 19.70 28.06 18.66
C PRO A 177 20.88 27.10 18.46
N VAL A 178 21.76 26.97 19.46
CA VAL A 178 22.88 26.01 19.46
C VAL A 178 22.38 24.56 19.48
N ILE A 179 21.38 24.23 20.31
CA ILE A 179 20.82 22.88 20.40
C ILE A 179 20.03 22.55 19.12
N GLU A 180 19.33 23.54 18.58
CA GLU A 180 18.63 23.44 17.29
C GLU A 180 19.57 23.19 16.11
N SER A 181 20.67 23.94 16.05
CA SER A 181 21.70 23.78 15.02
C SER A 181 22.41 22.43 15.15
N ALA A 182 22.68 21.99 16.38
CA ALA A 182 23.26 20.66 16.64
C ALA A 182 22.31 19.53 16.21
N ALA A 183 21.01 19.64 16.50
CA ALA A 183 19.99 18.71 16.05
C ALA A 183 19.90 18.61 14.51
N MET A 184 20.02 19.75 13.81
CA MET A 184 20.06 19.78 12.35
C MET A 184 21.33 19.09 11.81
N VAL A 185 22.50 19.37 12.40
CA VAL A 185 23.78 18.74 12.01
C VAL A 185 23.72 17.23 12.22
N VAL A 186 23.22 16.76 13.37
CA VAL A 186 22.95 15.34 13.63
C VAL A 186 22.03 14.76 12.56
N GLY A 187 20.98 15.49 12.20
CA GLY A 187 20.04 15.10 11.14
C GLY A 187 20.71 14.93 9.77
N VAL A 188 21.59 15.85 9.38
CA VAL A 188 22.38 15.81 8.12
C VAL A 188 23.34 14.63 8.13
N VAL A 189 24.11 14.47 9.22
CA VAL A 189 25.08 13.38 9.37
C VAL A 189 24.36 12.04 9.26
N ASP A 190 23.21 11.89 9.90
CA ASP A 190 22.41 10.67 9.83
C ASP A 190 21.85 10.39 8.43
N VAL A 191 21.42 11.42 7.67
CA VAL A 191 21.01 11.25 6.26
C VAL A 191 22.22 10.81 5.40
N LEU A 192 23.40 11.37 5.62
CA LEU A 192 24.61 11.02 4.88
C LEU A 192 25.09 9.59 5.18
N ILE A 193 25.01 9.15 6.45
CA ILE A 193 25.26 7.76 6.86
C ILE A 193 24.21 6.84 6.22
N SER A 194 22.94 7.23 6.28
CA SER A 194 21.83 6.45 5.74
C SER A 194 21.92 6.27 4.22
N ARG A 195 22.40 7.28 3.48
CA ARG A 195 22.60 7.22 2.02
C ARG A 195 23.56 6.11 1.58
N ARG A 196 24.55 5.75 2.42
CA ARG A 196 25.53 4.70 2.11
C ARG A 196 24.98 3.29 2.32
N ARG A 197 23.88 3.14 3.08
CA ARG A 197 23.48 1.84 3.62
C ARG A 197 22.03 1.44 3.29
N PHE A 198 21.11 2.40 3.22
CA PHE A 198 19.68 2.08 3.12
C PHE A 198 19.16 1.93 1.71
N ARG A 199 18.10 1.12 1.62
CA ARG A 199 17.32 0.82 0.45
C ARG A 199 16.74 2.10 -0.16
N THR A 200 16.95 2.33 -1.46
CA THR A 200 16.66 3.56 -2.23
C THR A 200 15.33 4.27 -1.92
N ARG A 201 14.29 3.56 -1.44
CA ARG A 201 12.97 4.13 -1.14
C ARG A 201 12.87 4.85 0.21
N THR A 202 13.50 4.37 1.28
CA THR A 202 13.42 5.03 2.60
C THR A 202 14.20 6.34 2.62
N ILE A 203 15.26 6.43 1.80
CA ILE A 203 16.08 7.64 1.62
C ILE A 203 15.23 8.85 1.18
N TYR A 204 14.24 8.66 0.30
CA TYR A 204 13.38 9.78 -0.12
C TYR A 204 12.52 10.31 1.02
N VAL A 205 12.00 9.42 1.87
CA VAL A 205 11.21 9.82 3.05
C VAL A 205 12.08 10.59 4.03
N ASP A 206 13.32 10.12 4.27
CA ASP A 206 14.26 10.79 5.16
C ASP A 206 14.70 12.16 4.63
N LEU A 207 14.95 12.25 3.33
CA LEU A 207 15.30 13.51 2.67
C LEU A 207 14.13 14.50 2.73
N CYS A 208 12.91 14.07 2.44
CA CYS A 208 11.72 14.90 2.55
C CYS A 208 11.49 15.36 4.00
N ALA A 209 11.57 14.45 4.97
CA ALA A 209 11.43 14.78 6.38
C ALA A 209 12.49 15.77 6.85
N PHE A 210 13.73 15.60 6.38
CA PHE A 210 14.82 16.54 6.64
C PHE A 210 14.55 17.92 6.04
N VAL A 211 14.15 18.00 4.77
CA VAL A 211 13.85 19.28 4.09
C VAL A 211 12.68 20.00 4.79
N VAL A 212 11.61 19.29 5.14
CA VAL A 212 10.46 19.87 5.84
C VAL A 212 10.85 20.35 7.24
N ALA A 213 11.64 19.57 7.98
CA ALA A 213 12.15 20.00 9.27
C ALA A 213 13.07 21.22 9.14
N ALA A 214 13.94 21.27 8.12
CA ALA A 214 14.82 22.40 7.81
C ALA A 214 14.01 23.69 7.56
N LEU A 215 12.89 23.61 6.83
CA LEU A 215 11.98 24.74 6.65
C LEU A 215 11.44 25.27 7.98
N GLY A 216 11.17 24.39 8.95
CA GLY A 216 10.78 24.78 10.31
C GLY A 216 11.84 25.54 11.12
N TYR A 217 13.10 25.56 10.69
CA TYR A 217 14.15 26.41 11.28
C TYR A 217 14.31 27.76 10.57
N VAL A 218 13.96 27.83 9.29
CA VAL A 218 14.08 29.05 8.47
C VAL A 218 12.84 29.93 8.56
N LEU A 219 11.66 29.31 8.66
CA LEU A 219 10.38 30.00 8.65
C LEU A 219 10.02 30.60 10.03
N PRO A 220 9.13 31.61 10.06
CA PRO A 220 8.74 32.29 11.31
C PRO A 220 8.11 31.35 12.35
N PRO A 221 7.99 31.78 13.63
CA PRO A 221 7.60 30.93 14.76
C PRO A 221 6.46 29.92 14.57
N PRO A 222 5.32 30.20 13.88
CA PRO A 222 4.26 29.20 13.70
C PRO A 222 4.71 27.96 12.92
N TRP A 223 5.74 28.07 12.09
CA TRP A 223 6.25 26.96 11.27
C TRP A 223 7.25 26.07 12.01
N ARG A 224 7.61 26.40 13.26
CA ARG A 224 8.46 25.55 14.10
C ARG A 224 7.87 24.15 14.30
N VAL A 225 6.54 23.99 14.16
CA VAL A 225 5.85 22.69 14.20
C VAL A 225 6.34 21.72 13.12
N LEU A 226 6.83 22.22 11.97
CA LEU A 226 7.38 21.37 10.90
C LEU A 226 8.58 20.53 11.36
N ARG A 227 9.28 20.95 12.41
CA ARG A 227 10.39 20.20 13.01
C ARG A 227 9.95 18.85 13.58
N VAL A 228 8.68 18.70 13.97
CA VAL A 228 8.11 17.43 14.46
C VAL A 228 8.17 16.34 13.39
N VAL A 229 8.24 16.69 12.09
CA VAL A 229 8.37 15.71 11.00
C VAL A 229 9.62 14.83 11.14
N VAL A 230 10.65 15.26 11.88
CA VAL A 230 11.81 14.43 12.25
C VAL A 230 11.39 13.12 12.93
N VAL A 231 10.26 13.10 13.66
CA VAL A 231 9.71 11.90 14.33
C VAL A 231 9.44 10.76 13.35
N VAL A 232 9.13 11.05 12.07
CA VAL A 232 8.94 10.01 11.04
C VAL A 232 10.19 9.12 10.91
N ARG A 233 11.38 9.65 11.20
CA ARG A 233 12.65 8.89 11.16
C ARG A 233 12.75 7.84 12.26
N LEU A 234 11.91 7.88 13.30
CA LEU A 234 11.80 6.80 14.29
C LEU A 234 11.39 5.45 13.66
N GLN A 235 10.87 5.45 12.42
CA GLN A 235 10.68 4.21 11.66
C GLN A 235 11.98 3.38 11.54
N HIS A 236 13.15 4.01 11.56
CA HIS A 236 14.45 3.32 11.54
C HIS A 236 14.82 2.65 12.86
N CYS A 237 14.21 3.08 13.97
CA CYS A 237 14.34 2.43 15.27
C CYS A 237 13.35 1.25 15.40
N LEU A 238 12.31 1.23 14.56
CA LEU A 238 11.23 0.24 14.60
C LEU A 238 11.11 -0.46 13.23
N PRO A 239 11.93 -1.50 12.97
CA PRO A 239 11.99 -2.15 11.65
C PRO A 239 10.64 -2.73 11.18
N GLY A 240 9.75 -3.08 12.11
CA GLY A 240 8.36 -3.47 11.80
C GLY A 240 7.55 -2.34 11.15
N VAL A 241 7.71 -1.10 11.62
CA VAL A 241 7.00 0.08 11.11
C VAL A 241 7.55 0.48 9.73
N ALA A 242 8.87 0.46 9.54
CA ALA A 242 9.50 0.79 8.25
C ALA A 242 9.12 -0.20 7.14
N ARG A 243 8.99 -1.49 7.45
CA ARG A 243 8.50 -2.51 6.50
C ARG A 243 7.06 -2.24 6.12
N LEU A 244 6.19 -1.96 7.10
CA LEU A 244 4.79 -1.66 6.86
C LEU A 244 4.61 -0.39 6.02
N SER A 245 5.31 0.70 6.37
CA SER A 245 5.22 1.96 5.63
C SER A 245 5.66 1.79 4.18
N ALA A 246 6.75 1.06 3.91
CA ALA A 246 7.24 0.85 2.54
C ALA A 246 6.29 0.04 1.65
N VAL A 247 5.47 -0.83 2.25
CA VAL A 247 4.46 -1.65 1.56
C VAL A 247 3.19 -0.83 1.30
N VAL A 248 2.69 -0.17 2.33
CA VAL A 248 1.38 0.50 2.33
C VAL A 248 1.39 1.83 1.58
N THR A 249 2.50 2.60 1.66
CA THR A 249 2.61 3.96 1.09
C THR A 249 2.24 4.08 -0.40
N PRO A 250 2.79 3.28 -1.35
CA PRO A 250 2.50 3.48 -2.77
C PRO A 250 1.01 3.29 -3.10
N THR A 251 0.34 2.38 -2.41
CA THR A 251 -1.08 2.11 -2.64
C THR A 251 -1.96 3.15 -1.96
N LEU A 252 -1.58 3.64 -0.77
CA LEU A 252 -2.22 4.81 -0.14
C LEU A 252 -2.13 6.06 -1.01
N VAL A 253 -0.98 6.34 -1.64
CA VAL A 253 -0.82 7.51 -2.51
C VAL A 253 -1.76 7.47 -3.71
N ALA A 254 -1.95 6.29 -4.32
CA ALA A 254 -2.88 6.13 -5.44
C ALA A 254 -4.34 6.42 -5.03
N ILE A 255 -4.78 5.92 -3.87
CA ILE A 255 -6.14 6.19 -3.36
C ILE A 255 -6.28 7.63 -2.86
N ALA A 256 -5.26 8.20 -2.21
CA ALA A 256 -5.26 9.60 -1.84
C ALA A 256 -5.39 10.50 -3.08
N GLY A 257 -4.78 10.11 -4.21
CA GLY A 257 -5.00 10.75 -5.50
C GLY A 257 -6.46 10.67 -5.97
N LEU A 258 -7.10 9.50 -5.87
CA LEU A 258 -8.53 9.33 -6.18
C LEU A 258 -9.42 10.23 -5.29
N LEU A 259 -9.15 10.26 -3.98
CA LEU A 259 -9.88 11.11 -3.03
C LEU A 259 -9.68 12.59 -3.37
N LEU A 260 -8.46 13.01 -3.73
CA LEU A 260 -8.18 14.37 -4.18
C LEU A 260 -8.94 14.73 -5.46
N CYS A 261 -9.04 13.80 -6.42
CA CYS A 261 -9.83 14.00 -7.64
C CYS A 261 -11.33 14.17 -7.33
N LEU A 262 -11.88 13.36 -6.42
CA LEU A 262 -13.27 13.48 -5.97
C LEU A 262 -13.51 14.83 -5.29
N PHE A 263 -12.64 15.21 -4.36
CA PHE A 263 -12.69 16.51 -3.69
C PHE A 263 -12.60 17.67 -4.67
N TYR A 264 -11.71 17.59 -5.66
CA TYR A 264 -11.54 18.60 -6.68
C TYR A 264 -12.83 18.80 -7.49
N ALA A 265 -13.42 17.70 -7.97
CA ALA A 265 -14.65 17.75 -8.76
C ALA A 265 -15.82 18.35 -7.96
N PHE A 266 -16.05 17.89 -6.73
CA PHE A 266 -17.11 18.41 -5.87
C PHE A 266 -16.83 19.83 -5.37
N ALA A 267 -15.57 20.21 -5.14
CA ALA A 267 -15.22 21.57 -4.78
C ALA A 267 -15.50 22.54 -5.94
N MET A 268 -15.23 22.14 -7.18
CA MET A 268 -15.57 22.96 -8.36
C MET A 268 -17.08 23.09 -8.55
N ILE A 269 -17.82 21.98 -8.46
CA ILE A 269 -19.28 21.99 -8.57
C ILE A 269 -19.91 22.85 -7.46
N GLY A 270 -19.48 22.65 -6.20
CA GLY A 270 -19.95 23.41 -5.06
C GLY A 270 -19.58 24.88 -5.14
N HIS A 271 -18.37 25.20 -5.63
CA HIS A 271 -17.96 26.58 -5.87
C HIS A 271 -18.88 27.26 -6.88
N ILE A 272 -19.21 26.62 -8.00
CA ILE A 272 -20.12 27.20 -9.01
C ILE A 272 -21.54 27.32 -8.48
N ALA A 273 -22.04 26.31 -7.76
CA ALA A 273 -23.43 26.23 -7.32
C ALA A 273 -23.74 27.14 -6.11
N PHE A 274 -22.78 27.31 -5.19
CA PHE A 274 -23.03 27.96 -3.89
C PHE A 274 -22.17 29.21 -3.67
N ASN A 275 -21.55 29.75 -4.72
CA ASN A 275 -20.84 31.02 -4.62
C ASN A 275 -21.80 32.14 -4.18
N GLY A 276 -21.41 32.90 -3.17
CA GLY A 276 -22.18 34.06 -2.71
C GLY A 276 -23.36 33.73 -1.80
N VAL A 277 -23.72 32.45 -1.62
CA VAL A 277 -24.83 32.02 -0.76
C VAL A 277 -24.57 32.41 0.70
N VAL A 278 -23.35 32.24 1.17
CA VAL A 278 -22.92 32.65 2.52
C VAL A 278 -22.12 33.94 2.39
N THR A 279 -22.82 35.09 2.36
CA THR A 279 -22.22 36.45 2.30
C THR A 279 -22.91 37.41 3.28
N GLY A 280 -22.23 38.49 3.70
CA GLY A 280 -22.79 39.54 4.59
C GLY A 280 -22.05 39.71 5.93
N SER A 281 -22.50 40.64 6.78
CA SER A 281 -22.07 40.71 8.19
C SER A 281 -22.70 39.55 8.98
N LEU A 282 -22.11 39.14 10.11
CA LEU A 282 -22.65 38.03 10.92
C LEU A 282 -24.10 38.32 11.37
N GLU A 283 -24.37 39.57 11.76
CA GLU A 283 -25.69 40.03 12.24
C GLU A 283 -26.78 39.94 11.16
N GLN A 284 -26.54 40.42 9.93
CA GLN A 284 -27.52 40.30 8.84
C GLN A 284 -27.79 38.83 8.45
N ARG A 285 -26.79 37.97 8.62
CA ARG A 285 -26.89 36.54 8.30
C ARG A 285 -27.73 35.80 9.33
N VAL A 286 -27.53 36.09 10.62
CA VAL A 286 -28.33 35.50 11.70
C VAL A 286 -29.78 35.99 11.62
N ASP A 287 -30.03 37.26 11.32
CA ASP A 287 -31.40 37.79 11.22
C ASP A 287 -32.19 37.18 10.04
N ALA A 288 -31.59 37.05 8.86
CA ALA A 288 -32.26 36.45 7.70
C ALA A 288 -32.49 34.94 7.87
N PHE A 289 -31.52 34.24 8.47
CA PHE A 289 -31.56 32.80 8.63
C PHE A 289 -32.43 32.34 9.83
N SER A 290 -32.43 33.11 10.92
CA SER A 290 -33.23 32.84 12.12
C SER A 290 -34.75 32.96 11.87
N VAL A 291 -35.16 33.73 10.85
CA VAL A 291 -36.57 33.83 10.41
C VAL A 291 -37.04 32.56 9.70
N MET A 292 -36.16 31.85 8.97
CA MET A 292 -36.50 30.61 8.26
C MET A 292 -36.32 29.36 9.11
N ALA A 293 -35.26 29.30 9.92
CA ALA A 293 -34.90 28.11 10.71
C ALA A 293 -34.06 28.48 11.94
N HIS A 294 -34.76 28.93 13.00
CA HIS A 294 -34.16 29.45 14.23
C HIS A 294 -33.14 28.50 14.88
N ASP A 295 -33.50 27.23 15.06
CA ASP A 295 -32.63 26.22 15.71
C ASP A 295 -31.34 25.97 14.92
N THR A 296 -31.43 25.92 13.59
CA THR A 296 -30.24 25.76 12.74
C THR A 296 -29.39 27.02 12.73
N ALA A 297 -30.00 28.21 12.79
CA ALA A 297 -29.28 29.48 12.84
C ALA A 297 -28.44 29.62 14.11
N GLU A 298 -29.02 29.25 15.25
CA GLU A 298 -28.31 29.23 16.52
C GLU A 298 -27.15 28.22 16.51
N ALA A 299 -27.36 27.03 15.95
CA ALA A 299 -26.31 26.02 15.83
C ALA A 299 -25.15 26.47 14.93
N TRP A 300 -25.44 27.20 13.85
CA TRP A 300 -24.42 27.73 12.94
C TRP A 300 -23.62 28.86 13.56
N ASP A 301 -24.26 29.73 14.31
CA ASP A 301 -23.61 30.82 15.04
C ASP A 301 -22.69 30.28 16.14
N ARG A 302 -23.21 29.38 16.97
CA ARG A 302 -22.45 28.77 18.08
C ARG A 302 -21.19 28.03 17.63
N ASN A 303 -21.23 27.40 16.45
CA ASN A 303 -20.12 26.61 15.92
C ASN A 303 -19.32 27.32 14.81
N ALA A 304 -19.61 28.60 14.55
CA ALA A 304 -18.97 29.40 13.50
C ALA A 304 -19.03 28.75 12.10
N TYR A 305 -20.11 28.03 11.76
CA TYR A 305 -20.23 27.35 10.47
C TYR A 305 -20.34 28.28 9.26
N TYR A 306 -20.58 29.58 9.48
CA TYR A 306 -20.49 30.60 8.43
C TYR A 306 -19.10 30.72 7.78
N GLU A 307 -18.04 30.20 8.44
CA GLU A 307 -16.70 30.10 7.86
C GLU A 307 -16.55 28.97 6.83
N LEU A 308 -17.48 28.01 6.84
CA LEU A 308 -17.51 26.86 5.93
C LEU A 308 -18.33 27.21 4.69
N HIS A 309 -17.69 27.98 3.79
CA HIS A 309 -18.35 28.52 2.59
C HIS A 309 -17.69 28.10 1.27
N PHE A 310 -18.48 28.09 0.20
CA PHE A 310 -18.02 27.78 -1.17
C PHE A 310 -17.55 29.01 -1.98
N ASN A 311 -17.38 30.18 -1.37
CA ASN A 311 -16.98 31.40 -2.09
C ASN A 311 -15.57 31.35 -2.71
N THR A 312 -14.69 30.47 -2.21
CA THR A 312 -13.36 30.26 -2.80
C THR A 312 -13.09 28.76 -2.90
N PHE A 313 -12.26 28.37 -3.86
CA PHE A 313 -11.88 26.98 -4.05
C PHE A 313 -11.26 26.37 -2.77
N GLY A 314 -10.35 27.10 -2.11
CA GLY A 314 -9.72 26.63 -0.87
C GLY A 314 -10.72 26.41 0.28
N ARG A 315 -11.67 27.33 0.48
CA ARG A 315 -12.72 27.17 1.50
C ARG A 315 -13.73 26.08 1.13
N SER A 316 -13.96 25.83 -0.15
CA SER A 316 -14.78 24.71 -0.65
C SER A 316 -14.16 23.37 -0.25
N LEU A 317 -12.82 23.22 -0.41
CA LEU A 317 -12.11 22.01 0.03
C LEU A 317 -12.19 21.80 1.55
N ILE A 318 -12.03 22.86 2.35
CA ILE A 318 -12.16 22.78 3.82
C ILE A 318 -13.58 22.37 4.21
N THR A 319 -14.59 22.93 3.57
CA THR A 319 -16.00 22.60 3.83
C THR A 319 -16.30 21.13 3.53
N LEU A 320 -15.85 20.62 2.38
CA LEU A 320 -15.98 19.20 2.01
C LEU A 320 -15.16 18.28 2.92
N PHE A 321 -14.00 18.74 3.39
CA PHE A 321 -13.19 18.01 4.37
C PHE A 321 -13.92 17.87 5.71
N THR A 322 -14.54 18.95 6.21
CA THR A 322 -15.34 18.91 7.44
C THR A 322 -16.53 17.96 7.29
N VAL A 323 -17.22 17.99 6.14
CA VAL A 323 -18.31 17.04 5.84
C VAL A 323 -17.80 15.60 5.80
N THR A 324 -16.60 15.37 5.27
CA THR A 324 -15.95 14.05 5.20
C THR A 324 -15.65 13.47 6.57
N ILE A 325 -15.15 14.29 7.51
CA ILE A 325 -14.90 13.87 8.91
C ILE A 325 -16.19 13.33 9.56
N GLY A 326 -17.37 13.73 9.04
CA GLY A 326 -18.65 13.19 9.46
C GLY A 326 -19.19 13.81 10.75
N ASN A 327 -18.48 14.75 11.37
CA ASN A 327 -18.99 15.48 12.52
C ASN A 327 -19.89 16.65 12.06
N SER A 328 -21.12 16.71 12.57
CA SER A 328 -22.12 17.76 12.28
C SER A 328 -22.38 18.03 10.79
N TRP A 329 -22.09 17.06 9.90
CA TRP A 329 -22.28 17.20 8.45
C TRP A 329 -23.75 17.50 8.09
N ASN A 330 -24.68 16.94 8.86
CA ASN A 330 -26.11 17.14 8.71
C ASN A 330 -26.50 18.59 9.03
N VAL A 331 -25.94 19.20 10.08
CA VAL A 331 -26.21 20.61 10.43
C VAL A 331 -25.70 21.55 9.36
N ILE A 332 -24.51 21.27 8.80
CA ILE A 332 -23.96 22.01 7.66
C ILE A 332 -24.86 21.82 6.42
N THR A 333 -25.33 20.62 6.15
CA THR A 333 -26.21 20.36 4.99
C THR A 333 -27.55 21.09 5.15
N ASP A 334 -28.18 20.99 6.32
CA ASP A 334 -29.47 21.59 6.62
C ASP A 334 -29.43 23.11 6.48
N GLY A 335 -28.36 23.76 6.95
CA GLY A 335 -28.26 25.20 6.78
C GLY A 335 -28.02 25.63 5.33
N TYR A 336 -27.29 24.86 4.52
CA TYR A 336 -27.22 25.12 3.08
C TYR A 336 -28.56 24.93 2.37
N VAL A 337 -29.33 23.90 2.75
CA VAL A 337 -30.69 23.68 2.23
C VAL A 337 -31.61 24.83 2.60
N ALA A 338 -31.58 25.30 3.85
CA ALA A 338 -32.38 26.42 4.31
C ALA A 338 -31.96 27.75 3.63
N LEU A 339 -30.67 28.01 3.42
CA LEU A 339 -30.20 29.22 2.73
C LEU A 339 -30.54 29.24 1.23
N THR A 340 -30.48 28.09 0.56
CA THR A 340 -30.75 27.98 -0.88
C THR A 340 -32.22 27.73 -1.21
N GLY A 341 -33.02 27.29 -0.22
CA GLY A 341 -34.42 26.90 -0.40
C GLY A 341 -34.62 25.68 -1.30
N SER A 342 -33.56 24.91 -1.58
CA SER A 342 -33.56 23.85 -2.59
C SER A 342 -33.18 22.49 -2.02
N LEU A 343 -34.01 21.48 -2.28
CA LEU A 343 -33.73 20.09 -1.93
C LEU A 343 -32.54 19.52 -2.71
N PHE A 344 -32.22 20.09 -3.89
CA PHE A 344 -31.06 19.68 -4.68
C PHE A 344 -29.74 19.95 -3.96
N THR A 345 -29.71 20.95 -3.07
CA THR A 345 -28.56 21.21 -2.21
C THR A 345 -28.31 20.07 -1.24
N GLY A 346 -29.37 19.50 -0.65
CA GLY A 346 -29.28 18.31 0.19
C GLY A 346 -28.79 17.10 -0.60
N ALA A 347 -29.28 16.93 -1.83
CA ALA A 347 -28.84 15.85 -2.72
C ALA A 347 -27.35 15.95 -3.08
N PHE A 348 -26.81 17.16 -3.25
CA PHE A 348 -25.37 17.38 -3.48
C PHE A 348 -24.52 16.86 -2.31
N PHE A 349 -24.82 17.28 -1.08
CA PHE A 349 -24.08 16.83 0.11
C PHE A 349 -24.26 15.34 0.38
N ALA A 350 -25.47 14.80 0.22
CA ALA A 350 -25.74 13.38 0.38
C ALA A 350 -24.96 12.53 -0.63
N THR A 351 -24.91 12.97 -1.90
CA THR A 351 -24.14 12.27 -2.95
C THR A 351 -22.64 12.31 -2.65
N PHE A 352 -22.11 13.46 -2.25
CA PHE A 352 -20.71 13.57 -1.84
C PHE A 352 -20.40 12.66 -0.65
N TYR A 353 -21.23 12.69 0.40
CA TYR A 353 -21.06 11.87 1.59
C TYR A 353 -21.07 10.38 1.26
N PHE A 354 -22.01 9.93 0.42
CA PHE A 354 -22.09 8.53 0.00
C PHE A 354 -20.86 8.12 -0.83
N LEU A 355 -20.49 8.88 -1.86
CA LEU A 355 -19.33 8.53 -2.69
C LEU A 355 -18.02 8.57 -1.89
N ASN A 356 -17.84 9.56 -1.03
CA ASN A 356 -16.61 9.70 -0.28
C ASN A 356 -16.54 8.72 0.90
N ASN A 357 -17.50 8.77 1.82
CA ASN A 357 -17.41 8.03 3.09
C ASN A 357 -17.81 6.57 2.94
N ILE A 358 -18.79 6.26 2.08
CA ILE A 358 -19.29 4.90 1.93
C ILE A 358 -18.55 4.14 0.82
N ALA A 359 -18.17 4.77 -0.29
CA ALA A 359 -17.41 4.10 -1.34
C ALA A 359 -15.89 4.25 -1.13
N VAL A 360 -15.33 5.47 -1.27
CA VAL A 360 -13.88 5.68 -1.31
C VAL A 360 -13.18 5.31 0.02
N LEU A 361 -13.70 5.77 1.17
CA LEU A 361 -13.08 5.47 2.47
C LEU A 361 -13.19 3.98 2.86
N ASN A 362 -14.25 3.28 2.46
CA ASN A 362 -14.37 1.84 2.68
C ASN A 362 -13.39 1.06 1.80
N VAL A 363 -13.21 1.45 0.54
CA VAL A 363 -12.17 0.88 -0.35
C VAL A 363 -10.75 1.18 0.18
N LEU A 364 -10.53 2.38 0.73
CA LEU A 364 -9.27 2.71 1.40
C LEU A 364 -9.02 1.79 2.61
N THR A 365 -10.05 1.59 3.43
CA THR A 365 -9.98 0.72 4.61
C THR A 365 -9.72 -0.72 4.21
N SER A 366 -10.40 -1.23 3.18
CA SER A 366 -10.21 -2.59 2.68
C SER A 366 -8.78 -2.81 2.19
N LEU A 367 -8.23 -1.83 1.48
CA LEU A 367 -6.85 -1.86 1.04
C LEU A 367 -5.88 -1.91 2.22
N VAL A 368 -6.04 -1.02 3.20
CA VAL A 368 -5.15 -0.95 4.36
C VAL A 368 -5.15 -2.28 5.12
N ILE A 369 -6.32 -2.87 5.31
CA ILE A 369 -6.46 -4.19 5.92
C ILE A 369 -5.70 -5.24 5.10
N ASN A 370 -5.91 -5.28 3.77
CA ASN A 370 -5.24 -6.24 2.89
C ASN A 370 -3.70 -6.10 2.90
N GLU A 371 -3.18 -4.88 2.80
CA GLU A 371 -1.73 -4.65 2.83
C GLU A 371 -1.13 -5.07 4.18
N PHE A 372 -1.87 -4.85 5.27
CA PHE A 372 -1.44 -5.23 6.61
C PHE A 372 -1.50 -6.74 6.88
N THR A 373 -2.53 -7.43 6.38
CA THR A 373 -2.62 -8.89 6.48
C THR A 373 -1.51 -9.56 5.67
N VAL A 374 -1.26 -9.09 4.44
CA VAL A 374 -0.16 -9.59 3.61
C VAL A 374 1.19 -9.33 4.29
N GLY A 375 1.41 -8.15 4.87
CA GLY A 375 2.63 -7.84 5.62
C GLY A 375 2.91 -8.80 6.80
N ARG A 376 1.86 -9.32 7.45
CA ARG A 376 1.98 -10.29 8.55
C ARG A 376 2.16 -11.74 8.09
N SER A 377 1.60 -12.11 6.94
CA SER A 377 1.69 -13.48 6.39
C SER A 377 3.08 -13.86 5.86
N THR A 378 4.06 -12.93 5.91
CA THR A 378 5.48 -13.14 5.58
C THR A 378 6.17 -14.27 6.36
N ALA A 379 5.53 -14.84 7.39
CA ALA A 379 5.97 -16.05 8.08
C ALA A 379 6.21 -17.25 7.14
N HIS A 380 5.44 -17.40 6.05
CA HIS A 380 5.63 -18.47 5.05
C HIS A 380 6.73 -18.17 4.03
N GLY A 381 7.03 -16.88 3.77
CA GLY A 381 8.19 -16.49 2.96
C GLY A 381 9.52 -16.98 3.56
N ARG A 382 9.58 -17.18 4.88
CA ARG A 382 10.76 -17.75 5.54
C ARG A 382 11.02 -19.21 5.16
N ARG A 383 9.98 -20.04 4.99
CA ARG A 383 10.14 -21.46 4.57
C ARG A 383 10.67 -21.57 3.14
N TRP A 384 10.18 -20.73 2.22
CA TRP A 384 10.66 -20.69 0.84
C TRP A 384 12.13 -20.24 0.77
N HIS A 385 12.47 -19.18 1.52
CA HIS A 385 13.83 -18.65 1.58
C HIS A 385 14.78 -19.72 2.13
N GLN A 386 14.37 -20.45 3.16
CA GLN A 386 15.09 -21.59 3.70
C GLN A 386 15.33 -22.66 2.62
N HIS A 387 14.32 -23.02 1.81
CA HIS A 387 14.52 -24.00 0.72
C HIS A 387 15.53 -23.56 -0.34
N VAL A 388 15.54 -22.28 -0.75
CA VAL A 388 16.53 -21.79 -1.72
C VAL A 388 17.92 -21.69 -1.11
N VAL A 389 18.02 -21.25 0.14
CA VAL A 389 19.28 -21.20 0.89
C VAL A 389 19.83 -22.62 1.10
N ASP A 390 18.96 -23.60 1.38
CA ASP A 390 19.36 -24.99 1.53
C ASP A 390 19.82 -25.61 0.19
N SER A 391 19.19 -25.26 -0.93
CA SER A 391 19.66 -25.66 -2.27
C SER A 391 21.00 -25.02 -2.64
N LEU A 392 21.22 -23.77 -2.23
CA LEU A 392 22.52 -23.08 -2.34
C LEU A 392 23.61 -23.78 -1.52
N ARG A 393 23.28 -24.25 -0.30
CA ARG A 393 24.21 -24.97 0.60
C ARG A 393 24.61 -26.35 0.08
N ARG A 394 23.80 -26.99 -0.77
CA ARG A 394 24.07 -28.35 -1.29
C ARG A 394 25.07 -28.38 -2.45
N ARG A 395 25.44 -27.25 -3.06
CA ARG A 395 26.39 -27.22 -4.19
C ARG A 395 27.79 -26.76 -3.74
N PRO A 396 28.87 -27.48 -4.12
CA PRO A 396 30.23 -27.30 -3.57
C PRO A 396 30.99 -26.06 -4.08
N CYS A 397 30.40 -25.22 -4.93
CA CYS A 397 31.08 -24.09 -5.57
C CYS A 397 30.78 -22.71 -4.96
N ALA A 398 30.02 -22.62 -3.86
CA ALA A 398 29.71 -21.34 -3.22
C ALA A 398 29.99 -21.42 -1.71
N ASP A 399 30.88 -20.57 -1.21
CA ASP A 399 31.00 -20.32 0.23
C ASP A 399 29.60 -19.96 0.77
N PRO A 400 29.02 -20.77 1.67
CA PRO A 400 27.62 -20.65 2.08
C PRO A 400 27.31 -19.38 2.90
N THR A 401 28.35 -18.67 3.35
CA THR A 401 28.27 -17.42 4.12
C THR A 401 28.34 -16.15 3.25
N ALA A 402 28.54 -16.28 1.93
CA ALA A 402 28.85 -15.16 1.05
C ALA A 402 27.66 -14.62 0.24
N TRP A 403 26.42 -15.11 0.43
CA TRP A 403 25.29 -14.77 -0.45
C TRP A 403 23.98 -14.48 0.31
N ALA A 404 23.34 -13.36 -0.03
CA ALA A 404 22.03 -12.93 0.43
C ALA A 404 21.02 -12.98 -0.72
N VAL A 405 19.96 -13.79 -0.58
CA VAL A 405 18.88 -13.91 -1.56
C VAL A 405 17.75 -12.97 -1.17
N THR A 406 17.46 -11.96 -1.99
CA THR A 406 16.38 -11.00 -1.71
C THR A 406 15.32 -11.03 -2.80
N ARG A 407 14.05 -11.13 -2.43
CA ARG A 407 12.94 -10.96 -3.38
C ARG A 407 12.56 -9.48 -3.44
N THR A 408 12.11 -9.00 -4.59
CA THR A 408 11.50 -7.66 -4.63
C THR A 408 10.12 -7.69 -3.93
N ILE A 409 9.78 -6.70 -3.10
CA ILE A 409 8.50 -6.64 -2.35
C ILE A 409 7.27 -6.87 -3.27
N ARG A 410 7.34 -6.42 -4.52
CA ARG A 410 6.28 -6.60 -5.53
C ARG A 410 6.05 -8.07 -5.94
N ALA A 411 6.99 -8.96 -5.64
CA ALA A 411 6.92 -10.40 -5.85
C ALA A 411 6.41 -11.16 -4.61
N GLU A 412 6.64 -10.59 -3.43
CA GLU A 412 6.24 -11.15 -2.14
C GLU A 412 4.72 -11.11 -1.96
N HIS A 413 4.07 -9.99 -2.33
CA HIS A 413 2.59 -9.91 -2.40
C HIS A 413 1.99 -10.97 -3.32
N ARG A 414 2.56 -11.15 -4.52
CA ARG A 414 2.07 -12.11 -5.52
C ARG A 414 2.09 -13.56 -5.06
N PHE A 415 3.08 -13.95 -4.25
CA PHE A 415 3.17 -15.30 -3.70
C PHE A 415 2.26 -15.50 -2.49
N LEU A 416 2.12 -14.47 -1.64
CA LEU A 416 1.20 -14.49 -0.50
C LEU A 416 -0.26 -14.57 -0.97
N ASP A 417 -0.58 -14.00 -2.14
CA ASP A 417 -1.90 -14.14 -2.76
C ASP A 417 -2.16 -15.57 -3.27
N ARG A 418 -1.16 -16.28 -3.82
CA ARG A 418 -1.28 -17.73 -4.14
C ARG A 418 -1.60 -18.57 -2.91
N LEU A 419 -1.00 -18.21 -1.77
CA LEU A 419 -1.24 -18.87 -0.49
C LEU A 419 -2.58 -18.49 0.13
N ASN A 420 -3.05 -17.26 -0.09
CA ASN A 420 -4.36 -16.83 0.38
C ASN A 420 -5.49 -17.55 -0.38
N ASP A 421 -5.28 -17.88 -1.66
CA ASP A 421 -6.15 -18.80 -2.41
C ASP A 421 -6.10 -20.24 -1.85
N ASP A 422 -4.95 -20.76 -1.40
CA ASP A 422 -4.87 -22.07 -0.72
C ASP A 422 -5.51 -22.07 0.69
N ILE A 423 -5.39 -20.97 1.44
CA ILE A 423 -5.97 -20.84 2.78
C ILE A 423 -7.49 -20.59 2.71
N HIS A 424 -7.98 -19.77 1.76
CA HIS A 424 -9.42 -19.55 1.59
C HIS A 424 -10.13 -20.68 0.81
N SER A 425 -9.44 -21.41 -0.07
CA SER A 425 -9.99 -22.64 -0.68
C SER A 425 -10.14 -23.81 0.30
N SER A 426 -9.49 -23.72 1.48
CA SER A 426 -9.72 -24.63 2.59
C SER A 426 -10.98 -24.31 3.41
N VAL A 427 -11.54 -23.10 3.29
CA VAL A 427 -12.68 -22.68 4.12
C VAL A 427 -14.02 -22.68 3.40
N HIS A 428 -14.19 -22.20 2.16
CA HIS A 428 -15.48 -22.33 1.46
C HIS A 428 -15.36 -22.12 -0.07
N LEU A 429 -14.78 -23.08 -0.79
CA LEU A 429 -15.08 -23.24 -2.22
C LEU A 429 -15.76 -24.59 -2.44
N ASP A 430 -17.05 -24.48 -2.79
CA ASP A 430 -17.93 -25.54 -3.23
C ASP A 430 -17.22 -26.43 -4.26
N ALA A 431 -17.33 -27.75 -4.11
CA ALA A 431 -16.55 -28.76 -4.85
C ALA A 431 -16.69 -28.64 -6.38
N THR A 432 -17.76 -27.98 -6.85
CA THR A 432 -18.10 -27.76 -8.25
C THR A 432 -17.24 -26.71 -8.98
N LEU A 433 -16.53 -25.81 -8.27
CA LEU A 433 -15.60 -24.85 -8.88
C LEU A 433 -14.17 -25.38 -9.01
N ARG A 434 -13.79 -26.35 -8.17
CA ARG A 434 -12.47 -27.01 -8.21
C ARG A 434 -12.27 -27.81 -9.50
N ASP A 435 -13.35 -28.39 -10.03
CA ASP A 435 -13.37 -29.12 -11.31
C ASP A 435 -13.39 -28.21 -12.55
N ARG A 436 -13.55 -26.89 -12.38
CA ARG A 436 -13.57 -25.90 -13.48
C ARG A 436 -12.24 -25.17 -13.66
N LEU A 437 -11.19 -25.54 -12.93
CA LEU A 437 -9.84 -25.03 -13.14
C LEU A 437 -9.28 -25.56 -14.48
N PRO A 438 -9.03 -24.71 -15.50
CA PRO A 438 -8.76 -25.14 -16.87
C PRO A 438 -7.51 -26.02 -17.04
N TRP A 439 -6.54 -25.90 -16.13
CA TRP A 439 -5.26 -26.60 -16.22
C TRP A 439 -5.34 -28.10 -15.87
N ARG A 440 -6.47 -28.58 -15.33
CA ARG A 440 -6.73 -30.02 -15.18
C ARG A 440 -7.51 -30.65 -16.34
N GLN A 441 -8.11 -29.86 -17.23
CA GLN A 441 -9.01 -30.39 -18.27
C GLN A 441 -8.52 -30.28 -19.72
N THR A 442 -7.40 -29.61 -19.99
CA THR A 442 -6.91 -29.48 -21.38
C THR A 442 -5.82 -30.51 -21.69
N SER A 443 -6.23 -31.66 -22.25
CA SER A 443 -5.37 -32.41 -23.17
C SER A 443 -5.26 -31.60 -24.47
N PHE A 444 -4.28 -30.70 -24.52
CA PHE A 444 -4.10 -29.79 -25.65
C PHE A 444 -3.42 -30.54 -26.82
N ARG A 445 -4.19 -30.91 -27.86
CA ARG A 445 -3.65 -31.22 -29.19
C ARG A 445 -3.51 -29.90 -29.97
N PRO A 446 -2.30 -29.49 -30.39
CA PRO A 446 -2.16 -28.29 -31.21
C PRO A 446 -2.78 -28.53 -32.59
N ARG A 447 -3.72 -27.67 -33.01
CA ARG A 447 -4.14 -27.56 -34.42
C ARG A 447 -3.04 -26.79 -35.17
N LEU A 448 -2.28 -27.51 -35.99
CA LEU A 448 -1.43 -26.91 -37.03
C LEU A 448 -2.34 -26.37 -38.16
N PRO A 449 -2.01 -25.23 -38.78
CA PRO A 449 -2.67 -24.80 -40.01
C PRO A 449 -2.33 -25.77 -41.15
N ASP A 450 -3.33 -26.11 -41.97
CA ASP A 450 -3.23 -27.06 -43.08
C ASP A 450 -2.10 -26.65 -44.05
N ALA A 451 -1.11 -27.53 -44.18
CA ALA A 451 -0.06 -27.42 -45.20
C ALA A 451 -0.58 -28.05 -46.50
N ASP A 452 -0.65 -27.24 -47.56
CA ASP A 452 -0.86 -27.71 -48.93
C ASP A 452 0.23 -28.74 -49.31
N PRO A 453 -0.13 -29.90 -49.89
CA PRO A 453 0.85 -30.90 -50.31
C PRO A 453 1.56 -30.46 -51.60
N LEU A 454 2.88 -30.30 -51.50
CA LEU A 454 3.81 -30.17 -52.61
C LEU A 454 3.61 -31.28 -53.66
N ARG A 455 3.44 -30.88 -54.93
CA ARG A 455 3.61 -31.75 -56.10
C ARG A 455 5.12 -31.85 -56.44
N PRO A 456 5.64 -33.05 -56.78
CA PRO A 456 6.99 -33.20 -57.29
C PRO A 456 7.02 -33.15 -58.84
N ASP A 457 8.24 -32.88 -59.33
CA ASP A 457 8.79 -33.13 -60.67
C ASP A 457 8.55 -32.09 -61.79
N ALA A 458 9.64 -31.44 -62.24
CA ALA A 458 10.24 -31.74 -63.56
C ALA A 458 11.56 -30.97 -63.78
N CYS A 459 12.49 -31.66 -64.45
CA CYS A 459 13.82 -31.26 -64.86
C CYS A 459 13.90 -30.09 -65.86
N SER A 460 15.16 -29.64 -66.04
CA SER A 460 15.77 -29.02 -67.23
C SER A 460 15.27 -27.64 -67.68
N SER A 461 16.10 -26.61 -67.48
CA SER A 461 17.12 -26.16 -68.44
C SER A 461 17.86 -24.94 -67.89
#